data_AF-A0A8K0PTU0-F1
#
_entry.id   AF-A0A8K0PTU0-F1
#
_cell.length_a   1.000
_cell.length_b   1.000
_cell.length_c   1.000
_cell.angle_alpha   90.00
_cell.angle_beta   90.00
_cell.angle_gamma   90.00
#
_symmetry.space_group_name_H-M   'P 1'
#
loop_
_entity.id
_entity.type
_entity.pdbx_description
1 polymer ?
#
loop_
_entity_poly.entity_id
_entity_poly.type
_entity_poly.pdbx_seq_one_letter_code
_entity_poly.pdbx_strand_id
1 'polypeptide(L)'
;MKYETALITLAGLASAREISLYTRKVSKREVPQEHSHEPILRAVNTALQLNNPLEIQDTVFALLGNKAAAEGAPNVANLDCLQQIIADQAFTNAKAAGDVDAQAQAILFRALERNTGSVGLASVLCNETAVNPEIANIQQHQDPASAEAAGNADIELEVAKSLASIGADPLLALNSATFPPGEIGDPTAAGNTCDDANDANGCIFTLNLLTPATTEADIKAAVANVAAGGAAGAGANAGAAAGNACAAPAANATAGAADASASTAATGTAATGTVNVQSFTGSLGGVAPAVESTAGSDRPFSVNGATFTTANAALQRSCSVQKNACANAANSGQIEGGTAQCEAQEAECKAASAVKRVRRSSLSRRQAGALDFGDCSNPAIQFAEGLDGRKEASFQNVDKSSFNHGSALKIGVIADFTCSQLASSCKAADETVQACKQAASAASAATGQAAADAFNSALGVAA
;
A
#
# COMPACT_ATOMS: atom_id res chain seq x y z
N MET A 1 -13.30 -90.45 33.72
CA MET A 1 -14.26 -91.21 32.90
C MET A 1 -15.50 -90.37 32.68
N LYS A 2 -15.80 -90.12 31.40
CA LYS A 2 -17.06 -89.75 30.74
C LYS A 2 -16.86 -88.54 29.83
N TYR A 3 -16.50 -88.91 28.61
CA TYR A 3 -16.60 -88.12 27.39
C TYR A 3 -18.08 -87.92 27.08
N GLU A 4 -18.47 -86.72 26.69
CA GLU A 4 -19.45 -86.54 25.61
C GLU A 4 -19.06 -85.33 24.75
N THR A 5 -18.81 -85.63 23.49
CA THR A 5 -18.63 -84.76 22.33
C THR A 5 -19.97 -84.50 21.67
N ALA A 6 -20.29 -83.23 21.39
CA ALA A 6 -21.15 -82.70 20.32
C ALA A 6 -21.47 -81.24 20.69
N LEU A 7 -21.57 -80.23 19.82
CA LEU A 7 -21.72 -80.14 18.37
C LEU A 7 -21.33 -78.70 17.99
N ILE A 8 -20.68 -78.55 16.83
CA ILE A 8 -20.38 -77.27 16.19
C ILE A 8 -21.68 -76.67 15.63
N THR A 9 -22.00 -75.44 16.01
CA THR A 9 -22.82 -74.52 15.21
C THR A 9 -22.25 -73.10 15.30
N LEU A 10 -21.38 -72.74 14.33
CA LEU A 10 -21.14 -71.34 14.00
C LEU A 10 -22.42 -70.77 13.38
N ALA A 11 -23.24 -70.11 14.20
CA ALA A 11 -24.30 -69.23 13.72
C ALA A 11 -23.72 -67.82 13.58
N GLY A 12 -23.36 -67.46 12.34
CA GLY A 12 -23.11 -66.08 11.96
C GLY A 12 -24.39 -65.26 12.13
N LEU A 13 -24.42 -64.43 13.16
CA LEU A 13 -25.31 -63.29 13.24
C LEU A 13 -24.48 -62.06 12.91
N ALA A 14 -24.41 -61.76 11.61
CA ALA A 14 -24.12 -60.42 11.14
C ALA A 14 -25.24 -59.52 11.68
N SER A 15 -25.00 -58.88 12.82
CA SER A 15 -25.80 -57.72 13.20
C SER A 15 -25.46 -56.62 12.20
N ALA A 16 -26.18 -56.60 11.09
CA ALA A 16 -26.38 -55.41 10.28
C ALA A 16 -27.13 -54.40 11.16
N ARG A 17 -26.41 -53.78 12.08
CA ARG A 17 -26.74 -52.41 12.45
C ARG A 17 -26.51 -51.63 11.18
N GLU A 18 -27.59 -51.14 10.61
CA GLU A 18 -27.53 -50.09 9.60
C GLU A 18 -26.80 -48.92 10.24
N ILE A 19 -25.47 -48.91 10.04
CA ILE A 19 -24.69 -47.70 10.01
C ILE A 19 -25.36 -46.92 8.89
N SER A 20 -26.19 -45.97 9.30
CA SER A 20 -26.77 -44.98 8.41
C SER A 20 -25.60 -44.38 7.66
N LEU A 21 -25.36 -44.88 6.45
CA LEU A 21 -24.47 -44.31 5.46
C LEU A 21 -25.16 -43.04 4.94
N TYR A 22 -25.50 -42.13 5.85
CA TYR A 22 -25.64 -40.72 5.57
C TYR A 22 -24.24 -40.13 5.44
N THR A 23 -23.45 -40.73 4.55
CA THR A 23 -22.37 -40.04 3.88
C THR A 23 -23.03 -39.13 2.85
N ARG A 24 -23.74 -38.10 3.31
CA ARG A 24 -23.82 -36.86 2.54
C ARG A 24 -22.49 -36.13 2.71
N LYS A 25 -21.42 -36.76 2.23
CA LYS A 25 -20.34 -36.01 1.61
C LYS A 25 -20.85 -35.67 0.21
N VAL A 26 -21.68 -34.63 0.13
CA VAL A 26 -21.72 -33.87 -1.11
C VAL A 26 -20.43 -33.08 -1.07
N SER A 27 -19.45 -33.58 -1.83
CA SER A 27 -18.21 -32.88 -2.12
C SER A 27 -18.49 -31.43 -2.50
N LYS A 28 -17.63 -30.54 -2.03
CA LYS A 28 -17.41 -29.15 -2.44
C LYS A 28 -18.04 -28.83 -3.80
N ARG A 29 -18.88 -27.80 -3.84
CA ARG A 29 -18.97 -26.96 -5.03
C ARG A 29 -18.14 -25.70 -4.76
N GLU A 30 -16.83 -25.89 -4.67
CA GLU A 30 -15.87 -24.81 -4.93
C GLU A 30 -15.75 -24.77 -6.45
N VAL A 31 -16.55 -23.94 -7.11
CA VAL A 31 -15.94 -22.91 -7.96
C VAL A 31 -16.80 -21.66 -7.84
N PRO A 32 -16.40 -20.78 -6.93
CA PRO A 32 -16.77 -19.38 -7.08
C PRO A 32 -15.69 -18.41 -6.61
N GLN A 33 -15.78 -17.16 -7.06
CA GLN A 33 -14.73 -16.14 -6.98
C GLN A 33 -14.25 -15.70 -5.58
N GLU A 34 -14.52 -16.42 -4.50
CA GLU A 34 -14.36 -15.87 -3.16
C GLU A 34 -12.90 -15.64 -2.76
N HIS A 35 -11.94 -16.45 -3.22
CA HIS A 35 -10.52 -16.20 -3.00
C HIS A 35 -9.82 -15.53 -4.20
N SER A 36 -10.58 -14.94 -5.12
CA SER A 36 -10.01 -14.27 -6.29
C SER A 36 -9.19 -13.03 -5.94
N HIS A 37 -9.66 -12.26 -4.95
CA HIS A 37 -9.08 -11.01 -4.47
C HIS A 37 -8.37 -11.19 -3.12
N GLU A 38 -7.66 -12.32 -2.95
CA GLU A 38 -7.13 -12.78 -1.67
C GLU A 38 -6.37 -11.73 -0.83
N PRO A 39 -5.53 -10.84 -1.39
CA PRO A 39 -4.88 -9.78 -0.60
C PRO A 39 -5.87 -8.84 0.08
N ILE A 40 -6.97 -8.51 -0.59
CA ILE A 40 -8.02 -7.62 -0.08
C ILE A 40 -8.77 -8.32 1.06
N LEU A 41 -9.15 -9.59 0.87
CA LEU A 41 -9.81 -10.39 1.90
C LEU A 41 -8.95 -10.48 3.17
N ARG A 42 -7.67 -10.85 3.03
CA ARG A 42 -6.75 -10.99 4.19
C ARG A 42 -6.59 -9.67 4.95
N ALA A 43 -6.45 -8.56 4.24
CA ALA A 43 -6.31 -7.25 4.86
C ALA A 43 -7.58 -6.84 5.63
N VAL A 44 -8.75 -7.02 5.02
CA VAL A 44 -10.03 -6.69 5.65
C VAL A 44 -10.34 -7.63 6.81
N ASN A 45 -10.00 -8.92 6.73
CA ASN A 45 -10.16 -9.86 7.84
C ASN A 45 -9.31 -9.46 9.04
N THR A 46 -8.07 -9.03 8.79
CA THR A 46 -7.19 -8.51 9.84
C THR A 46 -7.80 -7.28 10.52
N ALA A 47 -8.34 -6.35 9.74
CA ALA A 47 -8.96 -5.13 10.27
C ALA A 47 -10.29 -5.41 11.01
N LEU A 48 -11.12 -6.31 10.49
CA LEU A 48 -12.37 -6.76 11.10
C LEU A 48 -12.10 -7.35 12.49
N GLN A 49 -11.09 -8.21 12.62
CA GLN A 49 -10.77 -8.91 13.87
C GLN A 49 -10.29 -7.99 15.01
N LEU A 50 -9.90 -6.74 14.73
CA LEU A 50 -9.54 -5.77 15.77
C LEU A 50 -10.72 -5.48 16.72
N ASN A 51 -11.94 -5.48 16.19
CA ASN A 51 -13.19 -5.37 16.94
C ASN A 51 -14.33 -5.93 16.08
N ASN A 52 -14.78 -7.14 16.40
CA ASN A 52 -15.74 -7.93 15.63
C ASN A 52 -16.96 -8.29 16.51
N PRO A 53 -17.86 -7.34 16.78
CA PRO A 53 -18.98 -7.54 17.70
C PRO A 53 -20.04 -8.53 17.19
N LEU A 54 -20.04 -8.83 15.89
CA LEU A 54 -20.98 -9.74 15.24
C LEU A 54 -20.43 -11.17 15.09
N GLU A 55 -19.22 -11.43 15.61
CA GLU A 55 -18.57 -12.75 15.57
C GLU A 55 -18.50 -13.35 14.16
N ILE A 56 -18.25 -12.49 13.17
CA ILE A 56 -18.08 -12.92 11.78
C ILE A 56 -16.77 -13.71 11.68
N GLN A 57 -16.83 -14.96 11.24
CA GLN A 57 -15.71 -15.90 11.30
C GLN A 57 -14.60 -15.53 10.31
N ASP A 58 -14.99 -15.15 9.10
CA ASP A 58 -14.05 -14.76 8.04
C ASP A 58 -14.75 -13.87 7.01
N THR A 59 -14.00 -12.97 6.37
CA THR A 59 -14.51 -12.06 5.36
C THR A 59 -14.96 -12.75 4.08
N VAL A 60 -14.41 -13.93 3.77
CA VAL A 60 -14.78 -14.72 2.59
C VAL A 60 -16.28 -15.01 2.55
N PHE A 61 -16.93 -15.15 3.71
CA PHE A 61 -18.36 -15.47 3.81
C PHE A 61 -19.28 -14.39 3.23
N ALA A 62 -18.82 -13.14 3.13
CA ALA A 62 -19.58 -12.07 2.50
C ALA A 62 -19.62 -12.17 0.97
N LEU A 63 -18.67 -12.87 0.37
CA LEU A 63 -18.62 -13.07 -1.08
C LEU A 63 -19.43 -14.29 -1.52
N LEU A 64 -19.84 -15.13 -0.57
CA LEU A 64 -20.72 -16.27 -0.80
C LEU A 64 -22.19 -15.84 -0.93
N GLY A 65 -23.01 -16.74 -1.50
CA GLY A 65 -24.46 -16.65 -1.40
C GLY A 65 -24.97 -16.79 0.04
N ASN A 66 -26.10 -16.14 0.36
CA ASN A 66 -26.61 -15.97 1.73
C ASN A 66 -26.71 -17.27 2.54
N LYS A 67 -27.00 -18.41 1.91
CA LYS A 67 -27.06 -19.69 2.61
C LYS A 67 -25.73 -20.06 3.27
N ALA A 68 -24.62 -19.91 2.55
CA ALA A 68 -23.29 -20.21 3.08
C ALA A 68 -22.78 -19.07 3.97
N ALA A 69 -23.12 -17.81 3.63
CA ALA A 69 -22.83 -16.65 4.47
C ALA A 69 -23.35 -16.80 5.92
N ALA A 70 -24.54 -17.41 6.09
CA ALA A 70 -25.13 -17.66 7.40
C ALA A 70 -24.29 -18.57 8.31
N GLU A 71 -23.44 -19.43 7.74
CA GLU A 71 -22.58 -20.34 8.50
C GLU A 71 -21.40 -19.58 9.15
N GLY A 72 -20.94 -18.51 8.50
CA GLY A 72 -19.80 -17.69 8.95
C GLY A 72 -20.17 -16.40 9.64
N ALA A 73 -21.44 -15.99 9.64
CA ALA A 73 -21.90 -14.73 10.23
C ALA A 73 -23.18 -14.93 11.08
N PRO A 74 -23.08 -15.70 12.19
CA PRO A 74 -24.26 -16.16 12.94
C PRO A 74 -25.09 -15.04 13.56
N ASN A 75 -24.49 -13.88 13.84
CA ASN A 75 -25.17 -12.74 14.45
C ASN A 75 -25.58 -11.64 13.44
N VAL A 76 -25.51 -11.93 12.14
CA VAL A 76 -25.92 -10.99 11.08
C VAL A 76 -27.33 -11.33 10.59
N ALA A 77 -28.26 -10.40 10.80
CA ALA A 77 -29.66 -10.60 10.41
C ALA A 77 -29.89 -10.46 8.90
N ASN A 78 -29.27 -9.45 8.29
CA ASN A 78 -29.42 -9.14 6.87
C ASN A 78 -28.17 -9.56 6.09
N LEU A 79 -28.18 -10.78 5.56
CA LEU A 79 -27.04 -11.34 4.85
C LEU A 79 -26.83 -10.72 3.46
N ASP A 80 -27.84 -10.06 2.89
CA ASP A 80 -27.66 -9.24 1.68
C ASP A 80 -26.73 -8.05 1.94
N CYS A 81 -26.65 -7.62 3.21
CA CYS A 81 -25.78 -6.55 3.68
C CYS A 81 -24.47 -7.02 4.31
N LEU A 82 -24.20 -8.34 4.37
CA LEU A 82 -23.04 -8.86 5.10
C LEU A 82 -21.71 -8.24 4.62
N GLN A 83 -21.51 -8.09 3.32
CA GLN A 83 -20.31 -7.44 2.77
C GLN A 83 -20.19 -5.98 3.22
N GLN A 84 -21.29 -5.23 3.23
CA GLN A 84 -21.30 -3.86 3.71
C GLN A 84 -20.94 -3.80 5.19
N ILE A 85 -21.56 -4.64 5.99
CA ILE A 85 -21.34 -4.74 7.44
C ILE A 85 -19.87 -5.02 7.73
N ILE A 86 -19.26 -5.96 7.02
CA ILE A 86 -17.83 -6.29 7.15
C ILE A 86 -16.96 -5.09 6.75
N ALA A 87 -17.18 -4.51 5.57
CA ALA A 87 -16.41 -3.36 5.09
C ALA A 87 -16.49 -2.19 6.08
N ASP A 88 -17.69 -1.89 6.55
CA ASP A 88 -17.98 -0.77 7.46
C ASP A 88 -17.34 -0.96 8.84
N GLN A 89 -17.41 -2.18 9.41
CA GLN A 89 -16.75 -2.50 10.68
C GLN A 89 -15.23 -2.48 10.54
N ALA A 90 -14.69 -3.08 9.47
CA ALA A 90 -13.25 -3.08 9.20
C ALA A 90 -12.71 -1.66 8.98
N PHE A 91 -13.44 -0.82 8.25
CA PHE A 91 -13.09 0.59 8.05
C PHE A 91 -13.11 1.36 9.38
N THR A 92 -14.14 1.16 10.21
CA THR A 92 -14.22 1.76 11.55
C THR A 92 -13.00 1.40 12.40
N ASN A 93 -12.61 0.13 12.39
CA ASN A 93 -11.47 -0.37 13.15
C ASN A 93 -10.15 0.22 12.62
N ALA A 94 -9.98 0.25 11.30
CA ALA A 94 -8.82 0.83 10.63
C ALA A 94 -8.69 2.34 10.89
N LYS A 95 -9.81 3.07 10.87
CA LYS A 95 -9.87 4.50 11.19
C LYS A 95 -9.50 4.77 12.65
N ALA A 96 -9.97 3.95 13.58
CA ALA A 96 -9.59 4.03 15.00
C ALA A 96 -8.09 3.73 15.21
N ALA A 97 -7.51 2.85 14.39
CA ALA A 97 -6.08 2.55 14.41
C ALA A 97 -5.20 3.58 13.68
N GLY A 98 -5.80 4.51 12.92
CA GLY A 98 -5.06 5.43 12.04
C GLY A 98 -4.39 4.73 10.84
N ASP A 99 -4.88 3.56 10.45
CA ASP A 99 -4.35 2.75 9.36
C ASP A 99 -5.11 3.09 8.05
N VAL A 100 -4.51 3.95 7.22
CA VAL A 100 -5.11 4.39 5.94
C VAL A 100 -5.08 3.29 4.90
N ASP A 101 -4.09 2.39 4.95
CA ASP A 101 -4.02 1.26 4.03
C ASP A 101 -5.17 0.29 4.33
N ALA A 102 -5.42 -0.04 5.60
CA ALA A 102 -6.54 -0.89 5.99
C ALA A 102 -7.91 -0.23 5.71
N GLN A 103 -8.03 1.10 5.83
CA GLN A 103 -9.22 1.84 5.38
C GLN A 103 -9.42 1.68 3.87
N ALA A 104 -8.37 1.82 3.07
CA ALA A 104 -8.44 1.63 1.62
C ALA A 104 -8.84 0.19 1.25
N GLN A 105 -8.32 -0.83 1.94
CA GLN A 105 -8.70 -2.22 1.68
C GLN A 105 -10.18 -2.49 2.01
N ALA A 106 -10.72 -1.87 3.06
CA ALA A 106 -12.16 -1.97 3.37
C ALA A 106 -13.04 -1.33 2.28
N ILE A 107 -12.60 -0.19 1.73
CA ILE A 107 -13.27 0.47 0.58
C ILE A 107 -13.26 -0.46 -0.64
N LEU A 108 -12.10 -1.04 -1.01
CA LEU A 108 -12.01 -1.96 -2.14
C LEU A 108 -12.87 -3.21 -1.93
N PHE A 109 -12.84 -3.79 -0.74
CA PHE A 109 -13.64 -4.96 -0.38
C PHE A 109 -15.14 -4.73 -0.53
N ARG A 110 -15.62 -3.51 -0.22
CA ARG A 110 -17.04 -3.16 -0.36
C ARG A 110 -17.54 -3.29 -1.80
N ALA A 111 -16.66 -3.05 -2.77
CA ALA A 111 -16.99 -3.08 -4.18
C ALA A 111 -16.87 -4.47 -4.82
N LEU A 112 -16.18 -5.43 -4.20
CA LEU A 112 -15.97 -6.74 -4.80
C LEU A 112 -17.29 -7.41 -5.19
N GLU A 113 -17.28 -8.13 -6.31
CA GLU A 113 -18.45 -8.89 -6.75
C GLU A 113 -18.77 -10.00 -5.74
N ARG A 114 -20.06 -10.12 -5.41
CA ARG A 114 -20.57 -11.26 -4.64
C ARG A 114 -20.93 -12.38 -5.60
N ASN A 115 -20.51 -13.59 -5.28
CA ASN A 115 -20.86 -14.78 -6.04
C ASN A 115 -22.38 -15.02 -6.03
N THR A 116 -22.91 -15.30 -7.22
CA THR A 116 -24.32 -15.66 -7.43
C THR A 116 -24.44 -17.10 -7.90
N GLY A 117 -25.66 -17.65 -7.93
CA GLY A 117 -25.87 -19.06 -8.25
C GLY A 117 -25.64 -19.44 -9.72
N SER A 118 -25.39 -18.47 -10.61
CA SER A 118 -25.28 -18.68 -12.06
C SER A 118 -24.68 -17.45 -12.76
N VAL A 119 -23.91 -17.69 -13.83
CA VAL A 119 -23.40 -16.62 -14.71
C VAL A 119 -24.54 -15.75 -15.24
N GLY A 120 -24.37 -14.44 -15.14
CA GLY A 120 -25.33 -13.42 -15.58
C GLY A 120 -26.47 -13.13 -14.60
N LEU A 121 -26.45 -13.74 -13.41
CA LEU A 121 -27.41 -13.41 -12.35
C LEU A 121 -26.89 -12.22 -11.55
N ALA A 122 -27.69 -11.16 -11.50
CA ALA A 122 -27.43 -10.01 -10.65
C ALA A 122 -27.43 -10.37 -9.15
N SER A 123 -26.50 -9.78 -8.42
CA SER A 123 -26.39 -9.86 -6.98
C SER A 123 -27.40 -8.94 -6.31
N VAL A 124 -28.08 -9.44 -5.28
CA VAL A 124 -29.00 -8.63 -4.46
C VAL A 124 -28.20 -7.52 -3.75
N LEU A 125 -28.63 -6.27 -3.92
CA LEU A 125 -28.01 -5.10 -3.32
C LEU A 125 -28.39 -4.99 -1.83
N CYS A 126 -27.43 -4.53 -1.02
CA CYS A 126 -27.70 -4.17 0.36
C CYS A 126 -28.63 -2.94 0.41
N ASN A 127 -29.61 -2.98 1.31
CA ASN A 127 -30.61 -1.92 1.51
C ASN A 127 -30.44 -1.16 2.84
N GLU A 128 -29.35 -1.40 3.56
CA GLU A 128 -29.00 -0.71 4.80
C GLU A 128 -28.00 0.41 4.53
N THR A 129 -27.93 1.38 5.44
CA THR A 129 -26.97 2.48 5.37
C THR A 129 -25.75 2.16 6.22
N ALA A 130 -24.55 2.21 5.63
CA ALA A 130 -23.30 2.07 6.36
C ALA A 130 -23.09 3.26 7.31
N VAL A 131 -22.39 3.02 8.42
CA VAL A 131 -22.02 4.06 9.40
C VAL A 131 -20.99 5.01 8.80
N ASN A 132 -20.01 4.48 8.05
CA ASN A 132 -18.96 5.29 7.43
C ASN A 132 -19.39 5.79 6.05
N PRO A 133 -19.39 7.12 5.80
CA PRO A 133 -19.78 7.68 4.52
C PRO A 133 -18.86 7.22 3.37
N GLU A 134 -17.60 6.90 3.66
CA GLU A 134 -16.64 6.36 2.69
C GLU A 134 -17.05 4.95 2.18
N ILE A 135 -17.87 4.22 2.94
CA ILE A 135 -18.43 2.91 2.57
C ILE A 135 -19.86 3.04 2.03
N ALA A 136 -20.66 3.98 2.55
CA ALA A 136 -22.09 4.09 2.26
C ALA A 136 -22.44 4.33 0.79
N ASN A 137 -21.56 4.98 0.03
CA ASN A 137 -21.79 5.28 -1.38
C ASN A 137 -21.34 4.16 -2.33
N ILE A 138 -20.72 3.10 -1.81
CA ILE A 138 -20.15 2.02 -2.62
C ILE A 138 -21.10 0.83 -2.60
N GLN A 139 -21.44 0.38 -3.80
CA GLN A 139 -22.17 -0.86 -4.04
C GLN A 139 -21.21 -1.94 -4.51
N GLN A 140 -21.61 -3.20 -4.42
CA GLN A 140 -20.84 -4.29 -5.01
C GLN A 140 -20.96 -4.31 -6.53
N HIS A 141 -19.90 -4.73 -7.19
CA HIS A 141 -19.92 -5.12 -8.59
C HIS A 141 -20.99 -6.18 -8.84
N GLN A 142 -21.56 -6.10 -10.04
CA GLN A 142 -22.50 -7.07 -10.57
C GLN A 142 -21.80 -7.99 -11.55
N ASP A 143 -22.31 -9.22 -11.67
CA ASP A 143 -21.79 -10.22 -12.58
C ASP A 143 -21.63 -9.61 -13.99
N PRO A 144 -20.44 -9.66 -14.61
CA PRO A 144 -20.16 -8.97 -15.86
C PRO A 144 -20.99 -9.46 -17.06
N ALA A 145 -21.61 -10.64 -16.99
CA ALA A 145 -22.55 -11.14 -17.99
C ALA A 145 -24.01 -10.72 -17.71
N SER A 146 -24.30 -10.07 -16.57
CA SER A 146 -25.63 -9.54 -16.23
C SER A 146 -25.91 -8.20 -16.93
N ALA A 147 -27.19 -7.79 -16.96
CA ALA A 147 -27.56 -6.48 -17.50
C ALA A 147 -27.10 -5.34 -16.58
N GLU A 148 -27.02 -5.62 -15.28
CA GLU A 148 -26.64 -4.71 -14.22
C GLU A 148 -25.13 -4.39 -14.21
N ALA A 149 -24.32 -5.16 -14.95
CA ALA A 149 -22.89 -4.89 -15.17
C ALA A 149 -22.61 -3.49 -15.75
N ALA A 150 -23.59 -2.87 -16.41
CA ALA A 150 -23.49 -1.49 -16.90
C ALA A 150 -23.20 -0.48 -15.78
N GLY A 151 -23.51 -0.79 -14.52
CA GLY A 151 -23.21 0.04 -13.35
C GLY A 151 -21.79 -0.14 -12.77
N ASN A 152 -21.01 -1.11 -13.23
CA ASN A 152 -19.69 -1.42 -12.65
C ASN A 152 -18.70 -0.25 -12.77
N ALA A 153 -18.77 0.53 -13.86
CA ALA A 153 -17.93 1.71 -14.02
C ALA A 153 -18.23 2.78 -12.95
N ASP A 154 -19.51 3.02 -12.65
CA ASP A 154 -19.91 3.99 -11.62
C ASP A 154 -19.46 3.54 -10.22
N ILE A 155 -19.48 2.23 -9.95
CA ILE A 155 -18.97 1.64 -8.71
C ILE A 155 -17.47 1.92 -8.56
N GLU A 156 -16.65 1.64 -9.58
CA GLU A 156 -15.21 1.92 -9.56
C GLU A 156 -14.90 3.41 -9.35
N LEU A 157 -15.72 4.31 -9.92
CA LEU A 157 -15.58 5.74 -9.72
C LEU A 157 -15.95 6.18 -8.29
N GLU A 158 -16.96 5.59 -7.66
CA GLU A 158 -17.28 5.85 -6.24
C GLU A 158 -16.20 5.32 -5.31
N VAL A 159 -15.63 4.13 -5.59
CA VAL A 159 -14.46 3.60 -4.88
C VAL A 159 -13.30 4.59 -4.96
N ALA A 160 -13.00 5.10 -6.15
CA ALA A 160 -11.92 6.07 -6.35
C ALA A 160 -12.15 7.38 -5.56
N LYS A 161 -13.38 7.90 -5.52
CA LYS A 161 -13.74 9.08 -4.72
C LYS A 161 -13.58 8.81 -3.23
N SER A 162 -14.02 7.66 -2.73
CA SER A 162 -13.85 7.27 -1.33
C SER A 162 -12.37 7.14 -0.96
N LEU A 163 -11.55 6.51 -1.81
CA LEU A 163 -10.09 6.43 -1.63
C LEU A 163 -9.46 7.82 -1.58
N ALA A 164 -9.82 8.71 -2.52
CA ALA A 164 -9.33 10.08 -2.55
C ALA A 164 -9.69 10.84 -1.25
N SER A 165 -10.91 10.62 -0.73
CA SER A 165 -11.41 11.30 0.47
C SER A 165 -10.61 10.95 1.73
N ILE A 166 -10.02 9.76 1.82
CA ILE A 166 -9.14 9.35 2.93
C ILE A 166 -7.65 9.63 2.65
N GLY A 167 -7.32 10.22 1.50
CA GLY A 167 -5.95 10.48 1.06
C GLY A 167 -5.20 9.27 0.52
N ALA A 168 -5.91 8.18 0.20
CA ALA A 168 -5.36 7.01 -0.49
C ALA A 168 -5.28 7.25 -2.01
N ASP A 169 -4.58 6.36 -2.72
CA ASP A 169 -4.47 6.42 -4.18
C ASP A 169 -5.80 6.04 -4.86
N PRO A 170 -6.44 6.95 -5.61
CA PRO A 170 -7.68 6.66 -6.29
C PRO A 170 -7.54 5.55 -7.35
N LEU A 171 -6.35 5.34 -7.91
CA LEU A 171 -6.12 4.30 -8.91
C LEU A 171 -6.18 2.88 -8.33
N LEU A 172 -6.13 2.73 -7.01
CA LEU A 172 -6.37 1.42 -6.39
C LEU A 172 -7.79 0.91 -6.65
N ALA A 173 -8.74 1.79 -7.01
CA ALA A 173 -10.09 1.39 -7.40
C ALA A 173 -10.12 0.35 -8.52
N LEU A 174 -9.16 0.40 -9.46
CA LEU A 174 -9.07 -0.59 -10.54
C LEU A 174 -8.84 -2.02 -10.01
N ASN A 175 -8.30 -2.17 -8.79
CA ASN A 175 -8.08 -3.48 -8.16
C ASN A 175 -9.35 -4.07 -7.52
N SER A 176 -10.49 -3.36 -7.52
CA SER A 176 -11.78 -3.96 -7.13
C SER A 176 -12.56 -4.51 -8.32
N ALA A 177 -12.07 -4.29 -9.55
CA ALA A 177 -12.75 -4.68 -10.76
C ALA A 177 -13.04 -6.19 -10.82
N THR A 178 -14.02 -6.56 -11.63
CA THR A 178 -14.42 -7.96 -11.80
C THR A 178 -13.78 -8.61 -13.04
N PHE A 179 -14.22 -9.81 -13.37
CA PHE A 179 -13.74 -10.69 -14.42
C PHE A 179 -14.27 -10.31 -15.82
N PRO A 180 -13.78 -10.94 -16.89
CA PRO A 180 -14.47 -10.90 -18.18
C PRO A 180 -15.84 -11.60 -18.06
N PRO A 181 -16.85 -11.18 -18.84
CA PRO A 181 -18.17 -11.81 -18.81
C PRO A 181 -18.08 -13.30 -19.14
N GLY A 182 -18.76 -14.14 -18.35
CA GLY A 182 -18.91 -15.57 -18.62
C GLY A 182 -20.01 -15.88 -19.63
N GLU A 183 -20.18 -17.17 -19.96
CA GLU A 183 -21.29 -17.64 -20.80
C GLU A 183 -22.55 -17.90 -19.97
N ILE A 184 -23.66 -17.21 -20.29
CA ILE A 184 -24.96 -17.44 -19.63
C ILE A 184 -25.40 -18.88 -19.89
N GLY A 185 -25.75 -19.60 -18.82
CA GLY A 185 -26.15 -21.00 -18.88
C GLY A 185 -24.99 -21.98 -18.66
N ASP A 186 -23.77 -21.50 -18.36
CA ASP A 186 -22.66 -22.33 -17.91
C ASP A 186 -23.10 -23.26 -16.76
N PRO A 187 -23.05 -24.60 -16.93
CA PRO A 187 -23.49 -25.55 -15.93
C PRO A 187 -22.66 -25.53 -14.66
N THR A 188 -21.41 -25.03 -14.71
CA THR A 188 -20.54 -24.89 -13.53
C THR A 188 -20.90 -23.66 -12.71
N ALA A 189 -21.55 -22.67 -13.31
CA ALA A 189 -21.75 -21.32 -12.78
C ALA A 189 -20.46 -20.53 -12.53
N ALA A 190 -19.30 -21.01 -12.97
CA ALA A 190 -18.01 -20.36 -12.72
C ALA A 190 -17.71 -19.24 -13.73
N GLY A 191 -18.20 -19.32 -14.96
CA GLY A 191 -17.87 -18.34 -16.00
C GLY A 191 -16.35 -18.26 -16.24
N ASN A 192 -15.84 -17.05 -16.47
CA ASN A 192 -14.41 -16.78 -16.65
C ASN A 192 -13.70 -16.40 -15.34
N THR A 193 -14.22 -16.86 -14.20
CA THR A 193 -13.68 -16.54 -12.87
C THR A 193 -12.60 -17.52 -12.43
N CYS A 194 -11.95 -17.20 -11.31
CA CYS A 194 -10.99 -18.08 -10.66
C CYS A 194 -11.22 -18.07 -9.14
N ASP A 195 -10.76 -19.14 -8.48
CA ASP A 195 -10.84 -19.28 -7.02
C ASP A 195 -9.65 -20.13 -6.54
N ASP A 196 -8.70 -19.50 -5.82
CA ASP A 196 -7.57 -20.22 -5.25
C ASP A 196 -7.14 -19.61 -3.91
N ALA A 197 -7.57 -20.24 -2.81
CA ALA A 197 -7.18 -19.86 -1.46
C ALA A 197 -5.66 -20.02 -1.17
N ASN A 198 -4.91 -20.74 -2.01
CA ASN A 198 -3.46 -20.89 -1.88
C ASN A 198 -2.69 -19.81 -2.65
N ASP A 199 -3.36 -19.09 -3.55
CA ASP A 199 -2.76 -17.94 -4.22
C ASP A 199 -2.90 -16.70 -3.34
N ALA A 200 -1.88 -16.46 -2.52
CA ALA A 200 -1.83 -15.32 -1.61
C ALA A 200 -1.94 -13.96 -2.33
N ASN A 201 -1.67 -13.91 -3.63
CA ASN A 201 -1.74 -12.71 -4.45
C ASN A 201 -3.11 -12.52 -5.09
N GLY A 202 -3.98 -13.53 -5.04
CA GLY A 202 -5.30 -13.54 -5.65
C GLY A 202 -5.22 -13.94 -7.12
N CYS A 203 -5.93 -15.02 -7.47
CA CYS A 203 -5.86 -15.59 -8.80
C CYS A 203 -6.33 -14.63 -9.90
N ILE A 204 -7.16 -13.62 -9.59
CA ILE A 204 -7.61 -12.63 -10.59
C ILE A 204 -6.43 -11.78 -11.08
N PHE A 205 -5.44 -11.56 -10.21
CA PHE A 205 -4.24 -10.79 -10.52
C PHE A 205 -3.15 -11.65 -11.14
N THR A 206 -2.92 -12.87 -10.61
CA THR A 206 -1.85 -13.75 -11.12
C THR A 206 -2.18 -14.34 -12.49
N LEU A 207 -3.46 -14.54 -12.78
CA LEU A 207 -3.95 -15.01 -14.09
C LEU A 207 -4.31 -13.86 -15.03
N ASN A 208 -4.16 -12.60 -14.60
CA ASN A 208 -4.48 -11.40 -15.36
C ASN A 208 -5.92 -11.42 -15.92
N LEU A 209 -6.88 -11.74 -15.04
CA LEU A 209 -8.31 -11.80 -15.36
C LEU A 209 -9.05 -10.52 -14.96
N LEU A 210 -8.38 -9.60 -14.25
CA LEU A 210 -8.96 -8.33 -13.84
C LEU A 210 -9.38 -7.49 -15.06
N THR A 211 -10.66 -7.11 -15.11
CA THR A 211 -11.26 -6.35 -16.21
C THR A 211 -11.92 -5.07 -15.68
N PRO A 212 -11.16 -3.97 -15.55
CA PRO A 212 -11.72 -2.69 -15.11
C PRO A 212 -12.83 -2.19 -16.03
N ALA A 213 -13.91 -1.72 -15.43
CA ALA A 213 -15.03 -1.10 -16.12
C ALA A 213 -14.81 0.39 -16.38
N THR A 214 -13.83 1.02 -15.71
CA THR A 214 -13.41 2.40 -15.93
C THR A 214 -11.92 2.50 -16.32
N THR A 215 -11.48 3.71 -16.69
CA THR A 215 -10.09 3.98 -17.05
C THR A 215 -9.39 4.85 -16.00
N GLU A 216 -8.05 4.82 -16.00
CA GLU A 216 -7.23 5.74 -15.18
C GLU A 216 -7.56 7.21 -15.47
N ALA A 217 -7.89 7.57 -16.71
CA ALA A 217 -8.26 8.92 -17.08
C ALA A 217 -9.59 9.34 -16.44
N ASP A 218 -10.59 8.45 -16.46
CA ASP A 218 -11.90 8.70 -15.87
C ASP A 218 -11.81 8.82 -14.34
N ILE A 219 -11.01 7.97 -13.70
CA ILE A 219 -10.73 8.07 -12.26
C ILE A 219 -10.11 9.43 -11.93
N LYS A 220 -9.06 9.84 -12.65
CA LYS A 220 -8.40 11.14 -12.42
C LYS A 220 -9.37 12.31 -12.61
N ALA A 221 -10.27 12.22 -13.59
CA ALA A 221 -11.29 13.23 -13.82
C ALA A 221 -12.32 13.27 -12.67
N ALA A 222 -12.77 12.11 -12.20
CA ALA A 222 -13.77 12.00 -11.13
C ALA A 222 -13.27 12.52 -9.77
N VAL A 223 -11.97 12.37 -9.48
CA VAL A 223 -11.39 12.79 -8.20
C VAL A 223 -10.75 14.17 -8.20
N ALA A 224 -10.72 14.87 -9.33
CA ALA A 224 -10.05 16.17 -9.48
C ALA A 224 -10.52 17.24 -8.47
N ASN A 225 -11.75 17.14 -7.96
CA ASN A 225 -12.32 18.06 -6.97
C ASN A 225 -12.57 17.42 -5.60
N VAL A 226 -12.13 16.17 -5.38
CA VAL A 226 -12.27 15.51 -4.08
C VAL A 226 -11.13 16.00 -3.19
N ALA A 227 -11.45 16.89 -2.27
CA ALA A 227 -10.50 17.27 -1.23
C ALA A 227 -10.25 16.07 -0.31
N ALA A 228 -8.98 15.74 -0.06
CA ALA A 228 -8.63 14.77 0.99
C ALA A 228 -9.18 15.29 2.33
N GLY A 229 -10.09 14.53 2.92
CA GLY A 229 -10.83 14.90 4.12
C GLY A 229 -9.92 15.05 5.32
N GLY A 230 -9.78 16.29 5.79
CA GLY A 230 -9.36 16.57 7.16
C GLY A 230 -10.37 15.98 8.14
N ALA A 231 -9.86 15.50 9.28
CA ALA A 231 -10.64 14.92 10.37
C ALA A 231 -11.85 15.81 10.73
N ALA A 232 -13.04 15.20 10.72
CA ALA A 232 -14.26 15.83 11.21
C ALA A 232 -14.17 16.06 12.73
N GLY A 233 -13.98 17.32 13.12
CA GLY A 233 -14.33 17.83 14.44
C GLY A 233 -15.72 18.48 14.39
N ALA A 234 -16.61 18.06 15.27
CA ALA A 234 -17.98 18.58 15.38
C ALA A 234 -18.01 20.05 15.87
N GLY A 235 -18.89 20.88 15.27
CA GLY A 235 -19.45 22.06 15.94
C GLY A 235 -19.70 23.34 15.11
N ALA A 236 -20.98 23.56 14.77
CA ALA A 236 -21.71 24.83 14.67
C ALA A 236 -21.64 25.76 13.41
N ASN A 237 -22.71 25.62 12.61
CA ASN A 237 -23.72 26.61 12.19
C ASN A 237 -23.43 27.78 11.20
N ALA A 238 -24.13 27.66 10.06
CA ALA A 238 -24.82 28.66 9.23
C ALA A 238 -24.29 30.10 9.06
N GLY A 239 -24.01 30.46 7.80
CA GLY A 239 -23.98 31.84 7.31
C GLY A 239 -23.85 31.88 5.79
N ALA A 240 -24.98 32.03 5.09
CA ALA A 240 -25.03 32.22 3.64
C ALA A 240 -24.45 33.58 3.23
N ALA A 241 -23.67 33.62 2.14
CA ALA A 241 -23.55 34.80 1.29
C ALA A 241 -23.06 34.42 -0.12
N ALA A 242 -23.72 35.01 -1.11
CA ALA A 242 -23.59 34.78 -2.54
C ALA A 242 -22.51 35.67 -3.22
N GLY A 243 -22.14 35.27 -4.44
CA GLY A 243 -21.41 36.07 -5.45
C GLY A 243 -19.89 36.02 -5.28
N ASN A 244 -19.05 35.89 -6.30
CA ASN A 244 -19.20 36.23 -7.71
C ASN A 244 -18.10 35.50 -8.50
N ALA A 245 -18.46 35.01 -9.69
CA ALA A 245 -17.52 34.49 -10.68
C ALA A 245 -16.55 35.57 -11.17
N CYS A 246 -15.32 35.18 -11.52
CA CYS A 246 -14.59 35.87 -12.58
C CYS A 246 -13.82 34.88 -13.46
N ALA A 247 -14.22 34.93 -14.72
CA ALA A 247 -13.76 34.33 -15.95
C ALA A 247 -12.26 34.05 -16.13
N ALA A 248 -11.99 32.91 -16.77
CA ALA A 248 -10.83 32.69 -17.62
C ALA A 248 -10.92 33.54 -18.91
N PRO A 249 -9.78 33.75 -19.60
CA PRO A 249 -9.80 33.86 -21.05
C PRO A 249 -9.01 32.70 -21.69
N ALA A 250 -9.61 32.13 -22.73
CA ALA A 250 -9.00 31.22 -23.68
C ALA A 250 -8.84 31.90 -25.05
N ALA A 251 -8.06 31.22 -25.90
CA ALA A 251 -7.89 31.37 -27.36
C ALA A 251 -6.66 32.22 -27.80
N ASN A 252 -5.90 31.88 -28.84
CA ASN A 252 -6.05 30.89 -29.90
C ASN A 252 -4.69 30.59 -30.57
N ALA A 253 -4.59 29.46 -31.26
CA ALA A 253 -3.40 28.95 -31.97
C ALA A 253 -3.28 29.43 -33.44
N THR A 254 -2.04 29.53 -33.96
CA THR A 254 -1.64 29.07 -35.32
C THR A 254 -0.12 28.88 -35.47
N ALA A 255 0.27 28.05 -36.44
CA ALA A 255 1.46 27.19 -36.51
C ALA A 255 2.72 27.74 -37.24
N GLY A 256 3.86 27.04 -37.07
CA GLY A 256 4.84 26.80 -38.16
C GLY A 256 6.36 26.94 -37.89
N ALA A 257 7.04 25.79 -37.76
CA ALA A 257 8.41 25.43 -38.22
C ALA A 257 9.71 25.73 -37.40
N ALA A 258 10.34 24.61 -37.00
CA ALA A 258 11.74 24.16 -37.12
C ALA A 258 12.97 24.84 -36.43
N ASP A 259 13.61 24.00 -35.58
CA ASP A 259 15.04 23.69 -35.39
C ASP A 259 16.01 24.55 -34.54
N ALA A 260 16.87 23.81 -33.84
CA ALA A 260 18.18 24.08 -33.22
C ALA A 260 18.29 24.74 -31.82
N SER A 261 18.49 23.86 -30.83
CA SER A 261 19.60 23.82 -29.85
C SER A 261 20.15 25.14 -29.26
N ALA A 262 19.96 25.35 -27.95
CA ALA A 262 21.00 25.80 -27.03
C ALA A 262 20.55 25.68 -25.56
N SER A 263 21.40 25.07 -24.74
CA SER A 263 21.33 25.12 -23.28
C SER A 263 21.56 26.55 -22.77
N THR A 264 20.75 26.99 -21.80
CA THR A 264 21.24 27.95 -20.81
C THR A 264 20.59 27.68 -19.45
N ALA A 265 21.43 27.71 -18.43
CA ALA A 265 21.16 27.34 -17.06
C ALA A 265 20.20 28.29 -16.32
N ALA A 266 19.48 27.68 -15.38
CA ALA A 266 19.12 28.15 -14.05
C ALA A 266 18.85 29.65 -13.83
N THR A 267 17.59 29.97 -13.57
CA THR A 267 17.22 30.97 -12.56
C THR A 267 16.83 30.24 -11.28
N GLY A 268 17.69 30.38 -10.27
CA GLY A 268 17.53 29.79 -8.96
C GLY A 268 16.28 30.28 -8.25
N THR A 269 15.47 29.32 -7.79
CA THR A 269 14.59 29.48 -6.64
C THR A 269 15.26 28.75 -5.48
N ALA A 270 15.29 29.40 -4.31
CA ALA A 270 15.97 28.92 -3.11
C ALA A 270 15.67 27.44 -2.81
N ALA A 271 16.72 26.67 -2.52
CA ALA A 271 16.60 25.28 -2.08
C ALA A 271 15.92 25.25 -0.71
N THR A 272 14.64 24.91 -0.69
CA THR A 272 13.96 24.40 0.52
C THR A 272 14.54 23.03 0.83
N GLY A 273 14.93 22.78 2.07
CA GLY A 273 15.65 21.57 2.52
C GLY A 273 14.86 20.27 2.39
N THR A 274 14.68 19.79 1.15
CA THR A 274 13.94 18.58 0.81
C THR A 274 14.87 17.37 0.79
N VAL A 275 14.66 16.38 1.66
CA VAL A 275 15.46 15.14 1.74
C VAL A 275 14.66 13.93 1.26
N ASN A 276 15.19 13.12 0.34
CA ASN A 276 14.56 11.85 -0.04
C ASN A 276 14.76 10.79 1.06
N VAL A 277 13.68 10.28 1.65
CA VAL A 277 13.73 9.24 2.69
C VAL A 277 13.43 7.83 2.18
N GLN A 278 13.11 7.65 0.89
CA GLN A 278 12.99 6.35 0.20
C GLN A 278 14.37 5.81 -0.16
N SER A 279 14.70 4.67 0.41
CA SER A 279 16.02 4.03 0.30
C SER A 279 15.98 2.70 -0.47
N PHE A 280 14.80 2.24 -0.88
CA PHE A 280 14.69 1.06 -1.71
C PHE A 280 15.20 1.35 -3.13
N THR A 281 16.14 0.53 -3.60
CA THR A 281 16.81 0.72 -4.89
C THR A 281 16.38 -0.27 -5.96
N GLY A 282 15.50 -1.23 -5.63
CA GLY A 282 14.94 -2.14 -6.63
C GLY A 282 14.28 -1.34 -7.75
N SER A 283 14.41 -1.80 -8.99
CA SER A 283 13.98 -1.05 -10.17
C SER A 283 13.25 -1.90 -11.21
N LEU A 284 12.83 -3.11 -10.86
CA LEU A 284 12.06 -3.97 -11.75
C LEU A 284 10.74 -3.24 -12.12
N GLY A 285 10.53 -3.06 -13.43
CA GLY A 285 9.43 -2.30 -13.99
C GLY A 285 9.31 -0.82 -13.54
N GLY A 286 10.35 -0.26 -12.91
CA GLY A 286 10.42 1.14 -12.46
C GLY A 286 11.06 1.31 -11.08
N VAL A 287 11.60 2.50 -10.83
CA VAL A 287 12.13 2.88 -9.50
C VAL A 287 11.02 3.38 -8.58
N ALA A 288 11.16 3.15 -7.27
CA ALA A 288 10.27 3.77 -6.29
C ALA A 288 10.44 5.30 -6.32
N PRO A 289 9.34 6.08 -6.43
CA PRO A 289 9.45 7.53 -6.45
C PRO A 289 10.05 8.04 -5.14
N ALA A 290 10.78 9.15 -5.22
CA ALA A 290 11.36 9.77 -4.03
C ALA A 290 10.27 10.14 -3.01
N VAL A 291 10.59 9.94 -1.73
CA VAL A 291 9.82 10.47 -0.62
C VAL A 291 10.53 11.72 -0.12
N GLU A 292 10.11 12.86 -0.63
CA GLU A 292 10.62 14.16 -0.25
C GLU A 292 10.20 14.50 1.18
N SER A 293 11.12 15.05 1.99
CA SER A 293 10.87 15.46 3.37
C SER A 293 11.19 16.94 3.53
N THR A 294 10.19 17.75 3.84
CA THR A 294 10.28 19.20 4.07
C THR A 294 10.05 19.50 5.55
N ALA A 295 11.08 20.01 6.22
CA ALA A 295 11.00 20.36 7.64
C ALA A 295 10.02 21.55 7.88
N GLY A 296 9.26 21.50 8.97
CA GLY A 296 8.37 22.59 9.41
C GLY A 296 6.97 22.61 8.78
N SER A 297 6.62 21.60 7.97
CA SER A 297 5.26 21.42 7.42
C SER A 297 4.43 20.46 8.27
N ASP A 298 3.12 20.69 8.37
CA ASP A 298 2.15 19.78 9.02
C ASP A 298 2.03 18.43 8.28
N ARG A 299 2.40 18.40 6.99
CA ARG A 299 2.50 17.19 6.16
C ARG A 299 3.89 17.17 5.52
N PRO A 300 4.93 16.82 6.30
CA PRO A 300 6.31 17.06 5.90
C PRO A 300 6.82 16.09 4.83
N PHE A 301 6.10 15.02 4.50
CA PHE A 301 6.55 14.06 3.49
C PHE A 301 5.76 14.19 2.20
N SER A 302 6.38 14.05 1.03
CA SER A 302 5.67 14.03 -0.25
C SER A 302 6.17 12.95 -1.21
N VAL A 303 5.25 12.39 -1.99
CA VAL A 303 5.53 11.42 -3.06
C VAL A 303 4.68 11.81 -4.25
N ASN A 304 5.31 12.15 -5.38
CA ASN A 304 4.61 12.59 -6.60
C ASN A 304 3.56 13.69 -6.34
N GLY A 305 3.87 14.64 -5.44
CA GLY A 305 2.98 15.74 -5.07
C GLY A 305 1.90 15.41 -4.01
N ALA A 306 1.65 14.13 -3.69
CA ALA A 306 0.82 13.76 -2.55
C ALA A 306 1.61 13.96 -1.25
N THR A 307 1.03 14.63 -0.24
CA THR A 307 1.70 14.92 1.03
C THR A 307 1.23 13.99 2.15
N PHE A 308 2.07 13.70 3.14
CA PHE A 308 1.81 12.76 4.21
C PHE A 308 2.31 13.32 5.54
N THR A 309 1.55 13.04 6.60
CA THR A 309 1.92 13.40 7.98
C THR A 309 3.03 12.50 8.53
N THR A 310 3.19 11.29 7.99
CA THR A 310 4.22 10.34 8.43
C THR A 310 5.07 9.83 7.27
N ALA A 311 6.36 9.59 7.57
CA ALA A 311 7.29 9.02 6.60
C ALA A 311 6.88 7.61 6.18
N ASN A 312 6.20 6.85 7.06
CA ASN A 312 5.80 5.48 6.75
C ASN A 312 4.70 5.45 5.68
N ALA A 313 3.67 6.28 5.84
CA ALA A 313 2.61 6.40 4.84
C ALA A 313 3.18 6.84 3.48
N ALA A 314 4.13 7.77 3.49
CA ALA A 314 4.81 8.19 2.27
C ALA A 314 5.69 7.07 1.66
N LEU A 315 6.42 6.31 2.47
CA LEU A 315 7.23 5.18 2.00
C LEU A 315 6.38 4.04 1.44
N GLN A 316 5.27 3.71 2.10
CA GLN A 316 4.29 2.74 1.60
C GLN A 316 3.72 3.19 0.26
N ARG A 317 3.33 4.47 0.15
CA ARG A 317 2.88 5.06 -1.12
C ARG A 317 3.94 4.91 -2.20
N SER A 318 5.19 5.25 -1.91
CA SER A 318 6.31 5.14 -2.85
C SER A 318 6.52 3.70 -3.33
N CYS A 319 6.42 2.71 -2.44
CA CYS A 319 6.48 1.29 -2.79
C CYS A 319 5.29 0.84 -3.66
N SER A 320 4.07 1.29 -3.36
CA SER A 320 2.90 0.92 -4.16
C SER A 320 2.88 1.59 -5.54
N VAL A 321 3.38 2.83 -5.67
CA VAL A 321 3.57 3.45 -6.98
C VAL A 321 4.57 2.66 -7.82
N GLN A 322 5.66 2.19 -7.22
CA GLN A 322 6.61 1.29 -7.90
C GLN A 322 5.94 0.01 -8.36
N LYS A 323 5.18 -0.65 -7.48
CA LYS A 323 4.48 -1.90 -7.80
C LYS A 323 3.53 -1.71 -8.98
N ASN A 324 2.79 -0.60 -9.02
CA ASN A 324 1.88 -0.30 -10.12
C ASN A 324 2.63 -0.06 -11.44
N ALA A 325 3.75 0.67 -11.40
CA ALA A 325 4.62 0.82 -12.57
C ALA A 325 5.15 -0.54 -13.05
N CYS A 326 5.55 -1.40 -12.12
CA CYS A 326 6.00 -2.74 -12.43
C CYS A 326 4.90 -3.63 -13.02
N ALA A 327 3.69 -3.59 -12.44
CA ALA A 327 2.56 -4.33 -12.97
C ALA A 327 2.20 -3.87 -14.39
N ASN A 328 2.23 -2.57 -14.66
CA ASN A 328 2.03 -2.03 -16.01
C ASN A 328 3.10 -2.50 -17.00
N ALA A 329 4.36 -2.57 -16.56
CA ALA A 329 5.44 -3.12 -17.36
C ALA A 329 5.27 -4.62 -17.64
N ALA A 330 4.83 -5.41 -16.64
CA ALA A 330 4.56 -6.83 -16.81
C ALA A 330 3.39 -7.06 -17.79
N ASN A 331 2.30 -6.33 -17.61
CA ASN A 331 1.09 -6.47 -18.43
C ASN A 331 1.28 -5.98 -19.88
N SER A 332 2.22 -5.07 -20.11
CA SER A 332 2.62 -4.62 -21.46
C SER A 332 3.70 -5.49 -22.11
N GLY A 333 4.15 -6.55 -21.44
CA GLY A 333 5.22 -7.44 -21.92
C GLY A 333 6.61 -6.82 -21.92
N GLN A 334 6.82 -5.72 -21.18
CA GLN A 334 8.12 -5.04 -21.07
C GLN A 334 9.07 -5.71 -20.06
N ILE A 335 8.54 -6.54 -19.15
CA ILE A 335 9.34 -7.36 -18.22
C ILE A 335 8.88 -8.82 -18.27
N GLU A 336 9.85 -9.74 -18.22
CA GLU A 336 9.61 -11.18 -18.24
C GLU A 336 9.35 -11.72 -16.82
N GLY A 337 8.43 -12.68 -16.69
CA GLY A 337 8.15 -13.35 -15.41
C GLY A 337 6.94 -12.84 -14.63
N GLY A 338 6.13 -11.96 -15.23
CA GLY A 338 4.79 -11.60 -14.76
C GLY A 338 4.76 -10.69 -13.51
N THR A 339 3.55 -10.42 -13.02
CA THR A 339 3.29 -9.50 -11.90
C THR A 339 3.78 -10.00 -10.55
N ALA A 340 4.02 -11.31 -10.39
CA ALA A 340 4.52 -11.91 -9.15
C ALA A 340 5.88 -11.34 -8.70
N GLN A 341 6.74 -10.96 -9.66
CA GLN A 341 8.02 -10.34 -9.35
C GLN A 341 7.86 -8.89 -8.83
N CYS A 342 6.80 -8.21 -9.25
CA CYS A 342 6.45 -6.87 -8.77
C CYS A 342 5.98 -6.88 -7.31
N GLU A 343 5.30 -7.94 -6.90
CA GLU A 343 4.87 -8.13 -5.50
C GLU A 343 6.04 -8.49 -4.61
N ALA A 344 6.96 -9.35 -5.08
CA ALA A 344 8.22 -9.63 -4.38
C ALA A 344 9.02 -8.33 -4.17
N GLN A 345 9.14 -7.51 -5.22
CA GLN A 345 9.79 -6.21 -5.13
C GLN A 345 9.05 -5.22 -4.20
N GLU A 346 7.71 -5.22 -4.20
CA GLU A 346 6.94 -4.39 -3.28
C GLU A 346 7.14 -4.84 -1.83
N ALA A 347 7.19 -6.15 -1.58
CA ALA A 347 7.49 -6.70 -0.27
C ALA A 347 8.90 -6.33 0.19
N GLU A 348 9.90 -6.37 -0.70
CA GLU A 348 11.26 -5.89 -0.42
C GLU A 348 11.30 -4.38 -0.16
N CYS A 349 10.54 -3.58 -0.90
CA CYS A 349 10.42 -2.14 -0.70
C CYS A 349 9.78 -1.80 0.65
N LYS A 350 8.67 -2.48 0.98
CA LYS A 350 7.97 -2.36 2.27
C LYS A 350 8.85 -2.88 3.40
N ALA A 351 9.61 -3.96 3.20
CA ALA A 351 10.55 -4.48 4.18
C ALA A 351 11.72 -3.51 4.41
N ALA A 352 12.28 -2.90 3.37
CA ALA A 352 13.28 -1.84 3.51
C ALA A 352 12.74 -0.64 4.31
N SER A 353 11.45 -0.34 4.14
CA SER A 353 10.72 0.69 4.89
C SER A 353 10.39 0.28 6.34
N ALA A 354 10.18 -1.02 6.61
CA ALA A 354 9.89 -1.59 7.92
C ALA A 354 11.13 -1.94 8.76
N VAL A 355 12.27 -2.26 8.13
CA VAL A 355 13.59 -2.35 8.78
C VAL A 355 13.97 -0.99 9.36
N LYS A 356 13.52 0.10 8.71
CA LYS A 356 13.56 1.45 9.26
C LYS A 356 12.65 1.61 10.48
N ARG A 357 11.55 0.84 10.64
CA ARG A 357 10.70 0.81 11.84
C ARG A 357 11.34 0.08 13.01
N VAL A 358 12.05 -1.03 12.78
CA VAL A 358 12.82 -1.70 13.85
C VAL A 358 13.98 -0.81 14.30
N ARG A 359 14.70 -0.22 13.34
CA ARG A 359 15.73 0.79 13.61
C ARG A 359 15.16 2.06 14.23
N ARG A 360 13.99 2.57 13.78
CA ARG A 360 13.29 3.73 14.36
C ARG A 360 12.60 3.45 15.69
N SER A 361 12.18 2.23 16.01
CA SER A 361 11.63 1.92 17.34
C SER A 361 12.73 1.79 18.38
N SER A 362 13.92 1.32 17.98
CA SER A 362 15.14 1.46 18.79
C SER A 362 15.68 2.89 18.81
N LEU A 363 15.52 3.67 17.74
CA LEU A 363 15.99 5.08 17.66
C LEU A 363 15.00 6.09 18.25
N SER A 364 13.68 5.85 18.26
CA SER A 364 12.65 6.77 18.78
C SER A 364 12.49 6.65 20.29
N ARG A 365 12.74 5.46 20.87
CA ARG A 365 12.98 5.33 22.31
C ARG A 365 14.34 5.90 22.73
N ARG A 366 15.28 6.09 21.79
CA ARG A 366 16.57 6.76 21.97
C ARG A 366 16.58 8.22 21.48
N GLN A 367 15.48 8.77 20.96
CA GLN A 367 15.41 10.16 20.47
C GLN A 367 15.27 11.18 21.61
N ALA A 368 15.42 10.71 22.85
CA ALA A 368 15.73 11.52 24.02
C ALA A 368 17.25 11.62 24.30
N GLY A 369 18.13 11.04 23.46
CA GLY A 369 19.59 11.14 23.57
C GLY A 369 20.27 11.34 22.21
N ALA A 370 21.19 12.31 22.13
CA ALA A 370 22.06 12.49 20.98
C ALA A 370 22.85 11.21 20.66
N LEU A 371 23.24 11.00 19.39
CA LEU A 371 24.17 9.91 19.04
C LEU A 371 25.46 10.06 19.83
N ASP A 372 25.94 8.94 20.39
CA ASP A 372 27.19 8.91 21.14
C ASP A 372 28.36 8.72 20.17
N PHE A 373 29.11 9.80 19.95
CA PHE A 373 30.31 9.83 19.11
C PHE A 373 31.57 9.35 19.86
N GLY A 374 31.40 8.82 21.08
CA GLY A 374 32.46 8.35 21.95
C GLY A 374 33.33 9.50 22.47
N ASP A 375 34.65 9.30 22.47
CA ASP A 375 35.63 10.28 22.95
C ASP A 375 35.82 11.48 22.01
N CYS A 376 35.23 11.43 20.81
CA CYS A 376 35.30 12.51 19.84
C CYS A 376 34.11 13.46 19.94
N SER A 377 34.32 14.69 19.51
CA SER A 377 33.26 15.69 19.44
C SER A 377 32.46 15.60 18.13
N ASN A 378 31.86 16.71 17.70
CA ASN A 378 30.96 16.80 16.57
C ASN A 378 31.65 16.37 15.24
N PRO A 379 31.16 15.30 14.56
CA PRO A 379 31.71 14.84 13.28
C PRO A 379 31.30 15.69 12.06
N ALA A 380 30.65 16.84 12.24
CA ALA A 380 30.13 17.63 11.14
C ALA A 380 31.19 17.99 10.09
N ILE A 381 30.76 17.96 8.82
CA ILE A 381 31.55 18.31 7.64
C ILE A 381 31.06 19.65 7.10
N GLN A 382 31.98 20.58 6.87
CA GLN A 382 31.73 21.84 6.17
C GLN A 382 32.15 21.72 4.69
N PHE A 383 31.51 22.52 3.83
CA PHE A 383 31.91 22.72 2.44
C PHE A 383 32.16 24.21 2.19
N ALA A 384 33.40 24.59 1.92
CA ALA A 384 33.77 26.00 1.74
C ALA A 384 35.01 26.17 0.86
N GLU A 385 35.17 27.38 0.30
CA GLU A 385 36.41 27.83 -0.35
C GLU A 385 37.46 28.21 0.70
N GLY A 386 38.74 28.18 0.33
CA GLY A 386 39.84 28.58 1.21
C GLY A 386 40.27 27.51 2.22
N LEU A 387 39.60 26.36 2.29
CA LEU A 387 39.95 25.28 3.21
C LEU A 387 41.32 24.70 2.86
N ASP A 388 42.25 24.77 3.83
CA ASP A 388 43.66 24.43 3.70
C ASP A 388 44.36 25.14 2.53
N GLY A 389 43.95 26.38 2.24
CA GLY A 389 44.55 27.23 1.21
C GLY A 389 44.13 26.87 -0.23
N ARG A 390 43.18 25.95 -0.41
CA ARG A 390 42.59 25.65 -1.72
C ARG A 390 41.77 26.84 -2.22
N LYS A 391 41.81 27.11 -3.52
CA LYS A 391 40.95 28.13 -4.14
C LYS A 391 39.56 27.56 -4.44
N GLU A 392 39.48 26.27 -4.71
CA GLU A 392 38.25 25.54 -4.97
C GLU A 392 37.53 25.20 -3.66
N ALA A 393 36.19 25.22 -3.70
CA ALA A 393 35.38 24.74 -2.59
C ALA A 393 35.65 23.25 -2.33
N SER A 394 35.85 22.90 -1.06
CA SER A 394 36.23 21.55 -0.64
C SER A 394 35.56 21.19 0.68
N PHE A 395 35.60 19.91 1.03
CA PHE A 395 35.02 19.34 2.23
C PHE A 395 36.08 19.21 3.31
N GLN A 396 35.71 19.46 4.57
CA GLN A 396 36.55 19.20 5.73
C GLN A 396 35.70 19.03 6.99
N ASN A 397 36.14 18.24 7.97
CA ASN A 397 35.51 18.23 9.28
C ASN A 397 35.71 19.58 9.98
N VAL A 398 34.67 20.03 10.69
CA VAL A 398 34.70 21.27 11.47
C VAL A 398 35.59 21.08 12.71
N ASP A 399 35.41 19.97 13.41
CA ASP A 399 36.31 19.58 14.50
C ASP A 399 37.57 18.90 13.96
N LYS A 400 38.59 19.71 13.68
CA LYS A 400 39.91 19.22 13.27
C LYS A 400 40.71 18.56 14.39
N SER A 401 40.27 18.67 15.65
CA SER A 401 40.96 18.06 16.79
C SER A 401 40.64 16.57 16.90
N SER A 402 39.36 16.21 16.74
CA SER A 402 38.92 14.80 16.71
C SER A 402 39.08 14.16 15.33
N PHE A 403 38.92 14.96 14.27
CA PHE A 403 38.91 14.51 12.87
C PHE A 403 40.00 15.24 12.07
N ASN A 404 41.26 14.98 12.41
CA ASN A 404 42.40 15.62 11.74
C ASN A 404 42.64 15.04 10.34
N HIS A 405 41.97 15.64 9.35
CA HIS A 405 42.16 15.36 7.94
C HIS A 405 42.18 16.66 7.13
N GLY A 406 43.03 16.69 6.10
CA GLY A 406 43.08 17.81 5.17
C GLY A 406 41.78 17.94 4.35
N SER A 407 41.53 19.11 3.79
CA SER A 407 40.37 19.33 2.93
C SER A 407 40.45 18.48 1.66
N ALA A 408 39.31 18.00 1.18
CA ALA A 408 39.22 17.18 -0.02
C ALA A 408 38.11 17.66 -0.95
N LEU A 409 38.32 17.55 -2.27
CA LEU A 409 37.30 17.94 -3.27
C LEU A 409 36.13 16.96 -3.33
N LYS A 410 36.29 15.74 -2.82
CA LYS A 410 35.26 14.69 -2.82
C LYS A 410 34.79 14.42 -1.40
N ILE A 411 33.48 14.50 -1.18
CA ILE A 411 32.84 14.26 0.12
C ILE A 411 33.15 12.88 0.68
N GLY A 412 33.18 11.85 -0.17
CA GLY A 412 33.46 10.46 0.25
C GLY A 412 34.80 10.33 1.00
N VAL A 413 35.82 11.11 0.61
CA VAL A 413 37.14 11.08 1.28
C VAL A 413 37.03 11.53 2.74
N ILE A 414 36.28 12.62 3.00
CA ILE A 414 36.11 13.14 4.35
C ILE A 414 35.13 12.28 5.15
N ALA A 415 34.03 11.86 4.52
CA ALA A 415 33.00 11.04 5.16
C ALA A 415 33.54 9.66 5.58
N ASP A 416 34.29 8.97 4.71
CA ASP A 416 34.88 7.66 5.02
C ASP A 416 35.94 7.76 6.12
N PHE A 417 36.77 8.81 6.08
CA PHE A 417 37.71 9.11 7.16
C PHE A 417 36.98 9.33 8.49
N THR A 418 35.93 10.17 8.48
CA THR A 418 35.13 10.49 9.68
C THR A 418 34.55 9.23 10.30
N CYS A 419 33.96 8.35 9.50
CA CYS A 419 33.36 7.11 9.99
C CYS A 419 34.41 6.10 10.48
N SER A 420 35.57 6.06 9.83
CA SER A 420 36.70 5.22 10.28
C SER A 420 37.26 5.73 11.61
N GLN A 421 37.35 7.05 11.78
CA GLN A 421 37.83 7.70 13.00
C GLN A 421 36.85 7.47 14.16
N LEU A 422 35.53 7.59 13.91
CA LEU A 422 34.48 7.25 14.88
C LEU A 422 34.60 5.82 15.39
N ALA A 423 34.85 4.86 14.49
CA ALA A 423 34.99 3.45 14.84
C ALA A 423 36.29 3.14 15.61
N SER A 424 37.37 3.86 15.30
CA SER A 424 38.71 3.53 15.78
C SER A 424 39.10 4.40 16.98
N SER A 425 39.48 5.64 16.72
CA SER A 425 40.06 6.55 17.72
C SER A 425 39.00 7.07 18.68
N CYS A 426 37.78 7.33 18.19
CA CYS A 426 36.71 7.88 19.01
C CYS A 426 36.00 6.84 19.86
N LYS A 427 36.16 5.54 19.56
CA LYS A 427 35.45 4.45 20.26
C LYS A 427 33.93 4.66 20.30
N ALA A 428 33.36 5.26 19.26
CA ALA A 428 31.92 5.44 19.15
C ALA A 428 31.23 4.07 19.11
N ALA A 429 30.00 4.01 19.62
CA ALA A 429 29.19 2.80 19.58
C ALA A 429 29.03 2.29 18.13
N ASP A 430 28.92 0.96 17.96
CA ASP A 430 28.77 0.34 16.64
C ASP A 430 27.57 0.91 15.87
N GLU A 431 26.50 1.28 16.57
CA GLU A 431 25.34 1.93 15.98
C GLU A 431 25.67 3.33 15.41
N THR A 432 26.51 4.11 16.09
CA THR A 432 26.97 5.43 15.61
C THR A 432 27.88 5.26 14.39
N VAL A 433 28.74 4.25 14.37
CA VAL A 433 29.59 3.92 13.22
C VAL A 433 28.75 3.51 12.01
N GLN A 434 27.71 2.70 12.23
CA GLN A 434 26.78 2.30 11.17
C GLN A 434 25.94 3.47 10.65
N ALA A 435 25.52 4.39 11.53
CA ALA A 435 24.85 5.62 11.14
C ALA A 435 25.76 6.51 10.28
N CYS A 436 27.04 6.64 10.66
CA CYS A 436 28.03 7.37 9.87
C CYS A 436 28.23 6.77 8.47
N LYS A 437 28.35 5.45 8.34
CA LYS A 437 28.50 4.80 7.03
C LYS A 437 27.28 5.05 6.13
N GLN A 438 26.09 5.10 6.70
CA GLN A 438 24.86 5.46 5.97
C GLN A 438 24.87 6.93 5.55
N ALA A 439 25.30 7.83 6.44
CA ALA A 439 25.48 9.25 6.13
C ALA A 439 26.50 9.45 4.99
N ALA A 440 27.62 8.72 4.99
CA ALA A 440 28.62 8.76 3.93
C ALA A 440 28.06 8.32 2.56
N SER A 441 27.24 7.27 2.55
CA SER A 441 26.54 6.81 1.35
C SER A 441 25.54 7.85 0.83
N ALA A 442 24.77 8.48 1.71
CA ALA A 442 23.81 9.52 1.34
C ALA A 442 24.52 10.76 0.79
N ALA A 443 25.61 11.17 1.44
CA ALA A 443 26.43 12.30 1.04
C ALA A 443 27.08 12.09 -0.34
N SER A 444 27.48 10.85 -0.65
CA SER A 444 28.07 10.49 -1.95
C SER A 444 27.09 10.58 -3.12
N ALA A 445 25.78 10.63 -2.86
CA ALA A 445 24.74 10.83 -3.88
C ALA A 445 24.50 12.32 -4.21
N ALA A 446 25.17 13.23 -3.51
CA ALA A 446 25.04 14.68 -3.68
C ALA A 446 26.40 15.34 -3.96
N THR A 447 26.37 16.63 -4.31
CA THR A 447 27.58 17.41 -4.60
C THR A 447 27.56 18.75 -3.87
N GLY A 448 28.76 19.29 -3.60
CA GLY A 448 28.92 20.59 -2.94
C GLY A 448 28.25 20.64 -1.56
N GLN A 449 27.70 21.80 -1.21
CA GLN A 449 27.06 22.02 0.10
C GLN A 449 26.00 20.98 0.44
N ALA A 450 25.18 20.58 -0.54
CA ALA A 450 24.14 19.57 -0.34
C ALA A 450 24.69 18.21 0.12
N ALA A 451 25.93 17.86 -0.25
CA ALA A 451 26.58 16.64 0.22
C ALA A 451 27.00 16.73 1.69
N ALA A 452 27.50 17.90 2.12
CA ALA A 452 27.82 18.17 3.51
C ALA A 452 26.55 18.18 4.38
N ASP A 453 25.49 18.83 3.89
CA ASP A 453 24.20 18.90 4.58
C ASP A 453 23.57 17.51 4.73
N ALA A 454 23.62 16.68 3.68
CA ALA A 454 23.13 15.31 3.72
C ALA A 454 23.86 14.46 4.76
N PHE A 455 25.19 14.59 4.85
CA PHE A 455 25.99 13.91 5.87
C PHE A 455 25.62 14.37 7.28
N ASN A 456 25.62 15.68 7.52
CA ASN A 456 25.39 16.29 8.83
C ASN A 456 23.97 16.00 9.34
N SER A 457 22.98 16.15 8.47
CA SER A 457 21.58 15.89 8.81
C SER A 457 21.34 14.43 9.15
N ALA A 458 22.00 13.50 8.45
CA ALA A 458 21.90 12.06 8.74
C ALA A 458 22.46 11.67 10.11
N LEU A 459 23.40 12.47 10.65
CA LEU A 459 23.97 12.29 11.98
C LEU A 459 23.37 13.19 13.05
N GLY A 460 22.40 14.05 12.68
CA GLY A 460 21.79 15.00 13.61
C GLY A 460 22.77 16.04 14.14
N VAL A 461 23.76 16.42 13.33
CA VAL A 461 24.78 17.42 13.68
C VAL A 461 24.73 18.62 12.74
N ALA A 462 25.36 19.73 13.13
CA ALA A 462 25.49 20.93 12.33
C ALA A 462 26.96 21.32 12.21
N ALA A 463 27.34 21.81 11.02
CA ALA A 463 28.68 22.33 10.73
C ALA A 463 28.88 23.74 11.25
#